data_AF-A0A0Q7C397-F1
#
_entry.id   AF-A0A0Q7C397-F1
#
_cell.length_a   1.000
_cell.length_b   1.000
_cell.length_c   1.000
_cell.angle_alpha   90.00
_cell.angle_beta   90.00
_cell.angle_gamma   90.00
#
_symmetry.space_group_name_H-M   'P 1'
#
loop_
_entity.id
_entity.type
_entity.pdbx_description
1 polymer ?
#
loop_
_entity_poly.entity_id
_entity_poly.type
_entity_poly.pdbx_seq_one_letter_code
_entity_poly.pdbx_strand_id
1 'polypeptide(L)'
;MKNRSNEIGARQRPGWGALCAGAALLGMALWSRRAVRSRNAARAALASKQALHAQLLLRVRSLDHDLRSPVGAMAVALELLRTADDARTHAEAADVLERQIARMTTLTERVHELAQGLAD
;
A
#
# COMPACT_ATOMS: atom_id res chain seq x y z
N MET A 1 78.79 -46.70 -31.82
CA MET A 1 78.55 -45.72 -30.73
C MET A 1 77.23 -45.03 -31.05
N LYS A 2 76.06 -45.38 -30.52
CA LYS A 2 75.55 -45.29 -29.13
C LYS A 2 75.93 -43.95 -28.48
N ASN A 3 75.03 -42.98 -28.39
CA ASN A 3 74.06 -42.84 -27.29
C ASN A 3 73.51 -41.39 -27.13
N ARG A 4 72.27 -41.32 -26.60
CA ARG A 4 71.56 -40.22 -25.90
C ARG A 4 70.97 -39.08 -26.76
N SER A 5 69.65 -39.04 -26.92
CA SER A 5 68.64 -38.54 -25.94
C SER A 5 68.89 -37.08 -25.58
N ASN A 6 67.96 -36.18 -25.96
CA ASN A 6 67.19 -35.43 -24.96
C ASN A 6 66.06 -34.58 -25.58
N GLU A 7 64.85 -34.93 -25.14
CA GLU A 7 63.82 -34.01 -24.63
C GLU A 7 63.25 -32.95 -25.58
N ILE A 8 62.19 -33.37 -26.28
CA ILE A 8 61.13 -32.49 -26.77
C ILE A 8 60.40 -31.93 -25.55
N GLY A 9 60.90 -30.80 -25.03
CA GLY A 9 60.24 -30.02 -23.99
C GLY A 9 58.95 -29.41 -24.52
N ALA A 10 57.85 -30.11 -24.33
CA ALA A 10 56.50 -29.58 -24.47
C ALA A 10 56.32 -28.42 -23.45
N ARG A 11 56.54 -27.18 -23.89
CA ARG A 11 56.16 -25.98 -23.15
C ARG A 11 54.64 -25.87 -23.13
N GLN A 12 54.02 -26.57 -22.16
CA GLN A 12 52.68 -26.25 -21.69
C GLN A 12 52.66 -24.79 -21.25
N ARG A 13 51.90 -23.95 -21.97
CA ARG A 13 51.66 -22.55 -21.59
C ARG A 13 50.56 -22.57 -20.51
N PRO A 14 50.84 -22.20 -19.25
CA PRO A 14 49.78 -22.14 -18.24
C PRO A 14 48.90 -20.90 -18.46
N GLY A 15 47.58 -21.11 -18.42
CA GLY A 15 46.75 -20.34 -17.49
C GLY A 15 45.95 -19.12 -17.98
N TRP A 16 45.83 -18.81 -19.27
CA TRP A 16 44.99 -17.66 -19.68
C TRP A 16 43.48 -17.97 -19.67
N GLY A 17 43.07 -19.24 -19.84
CA GLY A 17 41.66 -19.63 -19.80
C GLY A 17 41.02 -19.56 -18.41
N ALA A 18 41.81 -19.70 -17.34
CA ALA A 18 41.31 -19.73 -15.96
C ALA A 18 40.89 -18.34 -15.44
N LEU A 19 41.57 -17.27 -15.89
CA LEU A 19 41.26 -15.89 -15.48
C LEU A 19 39.94 -15.36 -16.09
N CYS A 20 39.63 -15.74 -17.33
CA CYS A 20 38.37 -15.33 -17.97
C CYS A 20 37.15 -16.05 -17.37
N ALA A 21 37.28 -17.32 -16.97
CA ALA A 21 36.20 -18.08 -16.36
C ALA A 21 35.80 -17.55 -14.96
N GLY A 22 36.78 -17.15 -14.15
CA GLY A 22 36.53 -16.54 -12.84
C GLY A 22 35.80 -15.19 -12.91
N ALA A 23 36.16 -14.34 -13.88
CA ALA A 23 35.51 -13.05 -14.10
C ALA A 23 34.05 -13.19 -14.58
N ALA A 24 33.77 -14.16 -15.45
CA ALA A 24 32.41 -14.42 -15.94
C ALA A 24 31.46 -14.91 -14.81
N LEU A 25 31.94 -15.78 -13.92
CA LEU A 25 31.15 -16.28 -12.78
C LEU A 25 30.89 -15.18 -11.74
N LEU A 26 31.87 -14.31 -11.46
CA LEU A 26 31.70 -13.16 -10.58
C LEU A 26 30.72 -12.13 -11.15
N GLY A 27 30.80 -11.83 -12.46
CA GLY A 27 29.86 -10.96 -13.14
C GLY A 27 28.42 -11.48 -13.08
N MET A 28 28.22 -12.79 -13.29
CA MET A 28 26.91 -13.42 -13.22
C MET A 28 26.35 -13.48 -11.79
N ALA A 29 27.20 -13.67 -10.78
CA ALA A 29 26.82 -13.60 -9.37
C ALA A 29 26.44 -12.17 -8.93
N LEU A 30 27.13 -11.14 -9.43
CA LEU A 30 26.78 -9.74 -9.19
C LEU A 30 25.47 -9.35 -9.90
N TRP A 31 25.28 -9.82 -11.13
CA TRP A 31 24.06 -9.57 -11.91
C TRP A 31 22.84 -10.25 -11.29
N SER A 32 22.97 -11.50 -10.84
CA SER A 32 21.88 -12.22 -10.16
C SER A 32 21.51 -11.57 -8.83
N ARG A 33 22.49 -11.12 -8.03
CA ARG A 33 22.25 -10.35 -6.81
C ARG A 33 21.52 -9.03 -7.08
N ARG A 34 21.90 -8.32 -8.14
CA ARG A 34 21.23 -7.08 -8.55
C ARG A 34 19.80 -7.34 -9.00
N ALA A 35 19.55 -8.40 -9.76
CA ALA A 35 18.22 -8.80 -10.22
C ALA A 35 17.31 -9.25 -9.06
N VAL A 36 17.84 -9.95 -8.06
CA VAL A 36 17.09 -10.31 -6.84
C VAL A 36 16.77 -9.06 -6.03
N ARG A 37 17.73 -8.15 -5.87
CA ARG A 37 17.51 -6.89 -5.14
C ARG A 37 16.46 -6.00 -5.81
N SER A 38 16.48 -5.87 -7.13
CA SER A 38 15.48 -5.08 -7.86
C SER A 38 14.09 -5.70 -7.77
N ARG A 39 13.97 -7.03 -7.86
CA ARG A 39 12.70 -7.75 -7.64
C ARG A 39 12.16 -7.54 -6.23
N ASN A 40 13.02 -7.58 -5.22
CA ASN A 40 12.61 -7.33 -3.84
C ASN A 40 12.17 -5.88 -3.62
N ALA A 41 12.87 -4.91 -4.23
CA ALA A 41 12.47 -3.51 -4.19
C ALA A 41 11.10 -3.27 -4.86
N ALA A 42 10.86 -3.89 -6.03
CA ALA A 42 9.57 -3.82 -6.71
C ALA A 42 8.44 -4.46 -5.88
N ARG A 43 8.69 -5.60 -5.23
CA ARG A 43 7.73 -6.23 -4.31
C ARG A 43 7.44 -5.37 -3.08
N ALA A 44 8.47 -4.78 -2.48
CA ALA A 44 8.30 -3.87 -1.35
C ALA A 44 7.47 -2.63 -1.74
N ALA A 45 7.73 -2.06 -2.92
CA ALA A 45 6.94 -0.95 -3.46
C ALA A 45 5.49 -1.33 -3.77
N LEU A 46 5.24 -2.56 -4.26
CA LEU A 46 3.87 -3.05 -4.45
C LEU A 46 3.16 -3.26 -3.10
N ALA A 47 3.85 -3.87 -2.13
CA ALA A 47 3.31 -4.11 -0.80
C ALA A 47 2.99 -2.79 -0.07
N SER A 48 3.82 -1.76 -0.20
CA SER A 48 3.54 -0.44 0.40
C SER A 48 2.32 0.22 -0.24
N LYS A 49 2.17 0.16 -1.57
CA LYS A 49 0.98 0.67 -2.26
C LYS A 49 -0.28 -0.10 -1.86
N GLN A 50 -0.20 -1.43 -1.75
CA GLN A 50 -1.32 -2.25 -1.29
C GLN A 50 -1.71 -1.93 0.15
N ALA A 51 -0.74 -1.74 1.04
CA ALA A 51 -0.98 -1.35 2.43
C ALA A 51 -1.67 0.01 2.51
N LEU A 52 -1.22 0.99 1.72
CA LEU A 52 -1.86 2.31 1.61
C LEU A 52 -3.32 2.18 1.15
N HIS A 53 -3.57 1.43 0.07
CA HIS A 53 -4.92 1.18 -0.44
C HIS A 53 -5.81 0.50 0.59
N ALA A 54 -5.30 -0.50 1.31
CA ALA A 54 -6.06 -1.20 2.34
C ALA A 54 -6.46 -0.25 3.48
N GLN A 55 -5.54 0.62 3.92
CA GLN A 55 -5.84 1.63 4.94
C GLN A 55 -6.88 2.65 4.48
N LEU A 56 -6.79 3.12 3.22
CA LEU A 56 -7.77 4.03 2.63
C LEU A 56 -9.17 3.38 2.56
N LEU A 57 -9.25 2.13 2.10
CA LEU A 57 -10.52 1.39 2.05
C LEU A 57 -11.16 1.23 3.42
N LEU A 58 -10.36 0.98 4.46
CA LEU A 58 -10.87 0.91 5.84
C LEU A 58 -11.43 2.25 6.30
N ARG A 59 -10.74 3.36 6.03
CA ARG A 59 -11.20 4.71 6.38
C ARG A 59 -12.48 5.11 5.64
N VAL A 60 -12.56 4.82 4.35
CA VAL A 60 -13.77 5.07 3.54
C VAL A 60 -14.95 4.25 4.08
N ARG A 61 -14.74 2.97 4.39
CA ARG A 61 -15.80 2.12 4.96
C ARG A 61 -16.27 2.59 6.33
N SER A 62 -15.35 3.02 7.21
CA SER A 62 -15.76 3.57 8.50
C SER A 62 -16.57 4.86 8.32
N LEU A 63 -16.18 5.70 7.36
CA LEU A 63 -16.88 6.95 7.10
C LEU A 63 -18.29 6.73 6.51
N ASP A 64 -18.43 5.81 5.56
CA ASP A 64 -19.74 5.39 5.04
C ASP A 64 -20.66 4.88 6.15
N HIS A 65 -20.12 4.03 7.03
CA HIS A 65 -20.85 3.53 8.18
C HIS A 65 -21.28 4.64 9.14
N ASP A 66 -20.34 5.53 9.48
CA ASP A 66 -20.56 6.66 10.40
C ASP A 66 -21.60 7.66 9.87
N LEU A 67 -21.72 7.81 8.54
CA LEU A 67 -22.70 8.68 7.88
C LEU A 67 -24.10 8.07 7.81
N ARG A 68 -24.21 6.74 7.66
CA ARG A 68 -25.51 6.09 7.47
C ARG A 68 -26.42 6.21 8.70
N SER A 69 -25.84 6.16 9.90
CA SER A 69 -26.59 6.26 11.16
C SER A 69 -27.25 7.64 11.38
N PRO A 70 -26.54 8.78 11.32
CA PRO A 70 -27.16 10.10 11.52
C PRO A 70 -28.20 10.41 10.45
N VAL A 71 -27.98 10.00 9.18
CA VAL A 71 -28.98 10.19 8.12
C VAL A 71 -30.28 9.45 8.43
N GLY A 72 -30.20 8.20 8.91
CA GLY A 72 -31.39 7.46 9.33
C GLY A 72 -32.12 8.12 10.50
N ALA A 73 -31.38 8.59 11.52
CA ALA A 73 -31.97 9.28 12.66
C ALA A 73 -32.66 10.59 12.25
N MET A 74 -32.07 11.36 11.34
CA MET A 74 -32.67 12.59 10.81
C MET A 74 -33.94 12.29 10.00
N ALA A 75 -33.95 11.22 9.20
CA ALA A 75 -35.14 10.81 8.46
C ALA A 75 -36.31 10.46 9.40
N VAL A 76 -36.04 9.73 10.49
CA VAL A 76 -37.05 9.42 11.51
C VAL A 76 -37.52 10.68 12.24
N ALA A 77 -36.61 11.56 12.64
CA ALA A 77 -36.95 12.81 13.32
C ALA A 77 -37.80 13.74 12.42
N LEU A 78 -37.49 13.84 11.13
CA LEU A 78 -38.30 14.57 10.16
C LEU A 78 -39.70 13.97 10.01
N GLU A 79 -39.82 12.65 10.00
CA GLU A 79 -41.13 12.00 9.96
C GLU A 79 -41.93 12.29 11.24
N LEU A 80 -41.31 12.24 12.41
CA LEU A 80 -41.95 12.60 13.68
C LEU A 80 -42.44 14.05 13.70
N LEU A 81 -41.66 15.00 13.18
CA LEU A 81 -42.09 16.40 13.03
C LEU A 81 -43.26 16.59 12.07
N ARG A 82 -43.47 15.65 11.16
CA ARG A 82 -44.54 15.69 10.16
C ARG A 82 -45.83 15.05 10.66
N THR A 83 -45.72 14.03 11.51
CA THR A 83 -46.85 13.17 11.89
C THR A 83 -47.27 13.28 13.35
N ALA A 84 -46.45 13.85 14.24
CA ALA A 84 -46.82 13.99 15.63
C ALA A 84 -47.78 15.17 15.85
N ASP A 85 -48.75 14.99 16.73
CA ASP A 85 -49.74 16.02 17.07
C ASP A 85 -49.36 16.81 18.34
N ASP A 86 -48.31 16.40 19.04
CA ASP A 86 -47.91 16.98 20.32
C ASP A 86 -46.60 17.77 20.25
N ALA A 87 -46.58 18.89 20.97
CA ALA A 87 -45.45 19.82 20.96
C ALA A 87 -44.17 19.24 21.58
N ARG A 88 -44.29 18.22 22.45
CA ARG A 88 -43.13 17.60 23.10
C ARG A 88 -42.37 16.73 22.12
N THR A 89 -43.06 15.87 21.38
CA THR A 89 -42.46 15.04 20.32
C THR A 89 -41.80 15.91 19.25
N HIS A 90 -42.41 17.05 18.90
CA HIS A 90 -41.78 18.02 18.01
C HIS A 90 -40.47 18.59 18.56
N ALA A 91 -40.45 18.99 19.83
CA ALA A 91 -39.24 19.51 20.46
C ALA A 91 -38.13 18.45 20.52
N GLU A 92 -38.47 17.21 20.90
CA GLU A 92 -37.51 16.09 20.95
C GLU A 92 -36.95 15.76 19.56
N ALA A 93 -37.79 15.75 18.52
CA ALA A 93 -37.36 15.50 17.15
C ALA A 93 -36.47 16.63 16.60
N ALA A 94 -36.80 17.89 16.89
CA ALA A 94 -35.97 19.05 16.51
C ALA A 94 -34.58 18.98 17.17
N ASP A 95 -34.52 18.62 18.45
CA ASP A 95 -33.28 18.45 19.21
C ASP A 95 -32.42 17.28 18.68
N VAL A 96 -33.03 16.19 18.22
CA VAL A 96 -32.32 15.12 17.48
C VAL A 96 -31.70 15.67 16.19
N LEU A 97 -32.45 16.44 15.40
CA LEU A 97 -31.94 17.05 14.16
C LEU A 97 -30.75 17.96 14.43
N GLU A 98 -30.84 18.84 15.44
CA GLU A 98 -29.76 19.75 15.80
C GLU A 98 -28.46 18.99 16.13
N ARG A 99 -28.55 17.96 16.98
CA ARG A 99 -27.41 17.11 17.32
C ARG A 99 -26.83 16.38 16.10
N GLN A 100 -27.69 15.84 15.24
CA GLN A 100 -27.21 15.12 14.07
C GLN A 100 -26.56 16.05 13.05
N ILE A 101 -27.07 17.27 12.87
CA ILE A 101 -26.45 18.29 12.02
C ILE A 101 -25.06 18.65 12.55
N ALA A 102 -24.91 18.89 13.86
CA ALA A 102 -23.61 19.16 14.46
C ALA A 102 -22.63 17.99 14.23
N ARG A 103 -23.10 16.75 14.36
CA ARG A 103 -22.30 15.55 14.08
C ARG A 103 -21.91 15.43 12.60
N MET A 104 -22.80 15.79 11.69
CA MET A 104 -22.53 15.79 10.24
C MET A 104 -21.44 16.79 9.86
N THR A 105 -21.36 17.93 10.55
CA THR A 105 -20.25 18.89 10.37
C THR A 105 -18.91 18.24 10.69
N THR A 106 -18.78 17.56 11.83
CA THR A 106 -17.55 16.83 12.19
C THR A 106 -17.24 15.70 11.22
N LEU A 107 -18.24 14.97 10.71
CA LEU A 107 -18.01 13.95 9.69
C LEU A 107 -17.53 14.55 8.35
N THR A 108 -18.00 15.74 8.01
CA THR A 108 -17.57 16.47 6.81
C THR A 108 -16.10 16.88 6.91
N GLU A 109 -15.64 17.30 8.09
CA GLU A 109 -14.22 17.56 8.35
C GLU A 109 -13.37 16.30 8.14
N ARG A 110 -13.83 15.13 8.62
CA ARG A 110 -13.13 13.86 8.39
C ARG A 110 -13.09 13.46 6.91
N VAL A 111 -14.13 13.77 6.13
CA VAL A 111 -14.10 13.61 4.67
C VAL A 111 -13.03 14.52 4.06
N HIS A 112 -12.95 15.77 4.52
CA HIS A 112 -11.96 16.72 4.03
C HIS A 112 -10.53 16.26 4.32
N GLU A 113 -10.25 15.80 5.53
CA GLU A 113 -8.95 15.23 5.91
C GLU A 113 -8.59 14.01 5.04
N LEU A 114 -9.57 13.13 4.77
CA LEU A 114 -9.36 11.98 3.88
C LEU A 114 -9.04 12.42 2.45
N ALA A 115 -9.74 13.43 1.94
CA ALA A 115 -9.51 13.97 0.60
C ALA A 115 -8.13 14.63 0.47
N GLN A 116 -7.70 15.38 1.48
CA GLN A 116 -6.34 15.95 1.53
C GLN A 116 -5.28 14.84 1.54
N GLY A 117 -5.44 13.82 2.39
CA GLY A 117 -4.52 12.68 2.44
C GLY A 117 -4.52 11.77 1.20
N LEU A 118 -5.43 12.00 0.24
CA LEU A 118 -5.42 11.36 -1.09
C LEU A 118 -4.74 12.23 -2.15
N ALA A 119 -4.69 13.55 -1.96
CA ALA A 119 -4.08 14.51 -2.87
C ALA A 119 -2.56 14.62 -2.65
N ASP A 120 -2.10 14.35 -1.43
CA ASP A 120 -0.68 14.26 -1.02
C ASP A 120 -0.04 12.90 -1.35
#